data_AF-A0A381NMM5-F1
#
_entry.id   AF-A0A381NMM5-F1
#
_cell.length_a   1.000
_cell.length_b   1.000
_cell.length_c   1.000
_cell.angle_alpha   90.00
_cell.angle_beta   90.00
_cell.angle_gamma   90.00
#
_symmetry.space_group_name_H-M   'P 1'
#
loop_
_entity.id
_entity.type
_entity.pdbx_description
1 polymer ?
#
loop_
_entity_poly.entity_id
_entity_poly.type
_entity_poly.pdbx_seq_one_letter_code
_entity_poly.pdbx_strand_id
1 'polypeptide(L)'
;MKEHIPGDNLIIWEFDYAMTTFYEVDTDQISSLLPKELSPMEIVPGVSLLNITAFNFPEGGLGHLPGFQELIAAIVVAPDLSRGVPKFAMYVFSLGSTSQEHLDHSADY
;
A
#
# COMPACT_ATOMS: atom_id res chain seq x y z
N MET A 1 -5.89 21.50 -19.77
CA MET A 1 -5.98 20.34 -18.85
C MET A 1 -7.40 19.81 -18.95
N LYS A 2 -7.60 18.53 -19.25
CA LYS A 2 -8.94 17.93 -19.16
C LYS A 2 -9.18 17.64 -17.68
N GLU A 3 -10.23 18.22 -17.10
CA GLU A 3 -10.71 17.83 -15.77
C GLU A 3 -11.04 16.34 -15.81
N HIS A 4 -10.37 15.57 -14.96
CA HIS A 4 -10.74 14.19 -14.71
C HIS A 4 -12.03 14.23 -13.88
N ILE A 5 -13.16 13.92 -14.51
CA ILE A 5 -14.43 13.73 -13.79
C ILE A 5 -14.38 12.31 -13.21
N PRO A 6 -14.27 12.16 -11.88
CA PRO A 6 -14.32 10.85 -11.24
C PRO A 6 -15.66 10.18 -11.53
N GLY A 7 -15.69 8.86 -11.72
CA GLY A 7 -16.97 8.14 -11.74
C GLY A 7 -17.67 8.28 -10.40
N ASP A 8 -19.01 8.38 -10.39
CA ASP A 8 -19.85 8.74 -9.22
C ASP A 8 -19.66 7.87 -7.95
N ASN A 9 -18.88 6.79 -7.99
CA ASN A 9 -18.60 5.87 -6.88
C ASN A 9 -17.11 5.63 -6.60
N LEU A 10 -16.21 6.51 -7.05
CA LEU A 10 -14.78 6.38 -6.76
C LEU A 10 -14.40 7.18 -5.52
N ILE A 11 -13.69 6.55 -4.58
CA ILE A 11 -13.02 7.25 -3.49
C ILE A 11 -11.75 7.85 -4.07
N ILE A 12 -11.65 9.18 -4.07
CA ILE A 12 -10.43 9.89 -4.46
C ILE A 12 -9.56 10.01 -3.21
N TRP A 13 -8.29 9.67 -3.37
CA TRP A 13 -7.28 9.81 -2.32
C TRP A 13 -6.44 11.03 -2.67
N GLU A 14 -6.56 12.07 -1.87
CA GLU A 14 -5.70 13.26 -1.96
C GLU A 14 -4.73 13.23 -0.79
N PHE A 15 -3.44 13.38 -1.09
CA PHE A 15 -2.36 13.47 -0.11
C PHE A 15 -1.39 14.56 -0.52
N ASP A 16 -0.86 15.30 0.45
CA ASP A 16 0.11 16.37 0.20
C ASP A 16 1.43 15.79 -0.32
N TYR A 17 1.82 14.65 0.24
CA TYR A 17 2.98 13.89 -0.22
C TYR A 17 2.86 12.40 0.11
N ALA A 18 3.57 11.62 -0.69
CA ALA A 18 3.90 10.24 -0.42
C ALA A 18 5.42 10.06 -0.60
N MET A 19 6.10 9.55 0.42
CA MET A 19 7.52 9.23 0.36
C MET A 19 7.68 7.73 0.50
N THR A 20 8.28 7.10 -0.51
CA THR A 20 8.40 5.64 -0.59
C THR A 20 9.87 5.22 -0.67
N THR A 21 10.22 4.12 -0.03
CA THR A 21 11.56 3.53 -0.10
C THR A 21 11.44 2.01 -0.14
N PHE A 22 12.33 1.40 -0.90
CA PHE A 22 12.43 -0.05 -1.03
C PHE A 22 13.74 -0.54 -0.41
N TYR A 23 13.66 -1.66 0.28
CA TYR A 23 14.79 -2.36 0.87
C TYR A 23 14.85 -3.77 0.30
N GLU A 24 16.04 -4.18 -0.10
CA GLU A 24 16.32 -5.59 -0.40
C GLU A 24 16.43 -6.36 0.90
N VAL A 25 15.74 -7.49 0.98
CA VAL A 25 15.70 -8.36 2.16
C VAL A 25 15.76 -9.82 1.75
N ASP A 26 16.30 -10.67 2.62
CA ASP A 26 16.25 -12.12 2.43
C ASP A 26 14.79 -12.58 2.38
N THR A 27 14.41 -13.28 1.32
CA THR A 27 13.03 -13.76 1.13
C THR A 27 12.54 -14.59 2.33
N ASP A 28 13.41 -15.41 2.91
CA ASP A 28 13.10 -16.28 4.03
C ASP A 28 12.69 -15.51 5.30
N GLN A 29 13.20 -14.28 5.47
CA GLN A 29 12.89 -13.45 6.64
C GLN A 29 11.47 -12.87 6.59
N ILE A 30 10.92 -12.66 5.40
CA ILE A 30 9.62 -11.99 5.21
C ILE A 30 8.50 -12.93 4.76
N SER A 31 8.83 -14.13 4.28
CA SER A 31 7.86 -15.08 3.72
C SER A 31 6.78 -15.49 4.72
N SER A 32 7.08 -15.48 6.02
CA SER A 32 6.12 -15.78 7.09
C SER A 32 5.07 -14.69 7.32
N LEU A 33 5.32 -13.47 6.82
CA LEU A 33 4.39 -12.34 6.90
C LEU A 33 3.34 -12.37 5.77
N LEU A 34 3.54 -13.22 4.76
CA LEU A 34 2.64 -13.35 3.62
C LEU A 34 1.59 -14.43 3.85
N PRO A 35 0.33 -14.21 3.44
CA PRO A 35 -0.64 -15.27 3.22
C PRO A 35 -0.08 -16.33 2.25
N LYS A 36 -0.51 -17.59 2.41
CA LYS A 36 0.03 -18.72 1.62
C LYS A 36 -0.26 -18.62 0.13
N GLU A 37 -1.28 -17.87 -0.22
CA GLU A 37 -1.75 -17.64 -1.59
C GLU A 37 -0.87 -16.63 -2.33
N LEU A 38 -0.09 -15.82 -1.59
CA LEU A 38 0.78 -14.81 -2.15
C LEU A 38 2.23 -15.31 -2.18
N SER A 39 2.91 -15.01 -3.27
CA SER A 39 4.34 -15.29 -3.41
C SER A 39 5.10 -13.97 -3.48
N PRO A 40 6.22 -13.83 -2.76
CA PRO A 40 7.06 -12.64 -2.86
C PRO A 40 7.61 -12.51 -4.27
N MET A 41 7.73 -11.28 -4.76
CA MET A 41 8.40 -10.99 -6.02
C MET A 41 9.90 -10.83 -5.78
N GLU A 42 10.65 -11.88 -6.09
CA GLU A 42 12.10 -11.84 -6.01
C GLU A 42 12.70 -11.08 -7.20
N ILE A 43 13.63 -10.16 -6.93
CA ILE A 43 14.39 -9.44 -7.97
C ILE A 43 15.58 -10.27 -8.46
N VAL A 44 16.11 -11.12 -7.58
CA VAL A 44 17.08 -12.19 -7.82
C VAL A 44 16.78 -13.32 -6.84
N PRO A 45 17.18 -14.58 -7.11
CA PRO A 45 16.87 -15.71 -6.24
C PRO A 45 17.23 -15.46 -4.77
N GLY A 46 16.24 -15.56 -3.88
CA GLY A 46 16.39 -15.35 -2.43
C GLY A 46 16.35 -13.90 -1.95
N VAL A 47 16.20 -12.91 -2.84
CA VAL A 47 16.12 -11.48 -2.48
C VAL A 47 14.79 -10.89 -2.92
N SER A 48 14.03 -10.46 -1.93
CA SER A 48 12.73 -9.80 -2.08
C SER A 48 12.80 -8.31 -1.75
N LEU A 49 11.73 -7.58 -2.07
CA LEU A 49 11.61 -6.16 -1.77
C LEU A 49 10.60 -5.89 -0.65
N LEU A 50 11.07 -5.22 0.40
CA LEU A 50 10.25 -4.58 1.41
C LEU A 50 10.03 -3.11 1.02
N ASN A 51 8.78 -2.66 1.04
CA ASN A 51 8.40 -1.27 0.83
C ASN A 51 8.02 -0.62 2.16
N ILE A 52 8.52 0.58 2.39
CA ILE A 52 8.04 1.49 3.45
C ILE A 52 7.55 2.75 2.76
N THR A 53 6.30 3.12 3.00
CA THR A 53 5.72 4.36 2.44
C THR A 53 5.08 5.19 3.54
N ALA A 54 5.44 6.47 3.59
CA ALA A 54 4.86 7.47 4.47
C ALA A 54 3.97 8.43 3.67
N PHE A 55 2.76 8.67 4.14
CA PHE A 55 1.79 9.60 3.56
C PHE A 55 1.43 10.72 4.53
N ASN A 56 1.11 11.89 3.99
CA ASN A 56 0.41 12.95 4.71
C ASN A 56 -0.89 13.27 3.99
N PHE A 57 -2.01 12.96 4.64
CA PHE A 57 -3.35 13.22 4.15
C PHE A 57 -3.86 14.54 4.74
N PRO A 58 -4.25 15.53 3.91
CA PRO A 58 -4.97 16.69 4.38
C PRO A 58 -6.37 16.30 4.85
N GLU A 59 -7.03 17.19 5.59
CA GLU A 59 -8.43 17.01 5.98
C GLU A 59 -9.32 16.82 4.74
N GLY A 60 -10.17 15.79 4.77
CA GLY A 60 -11.01 15.41 3.63
C GLY A 60 -10.25 14.72 2.49
N GLY A 61 -8.93 14.55 2.59
CA GLY A 61 -8.13 13.86 1.57
C GLY A 61 -8.43 12.37 1.44
N LEU A 62 -9.01 11.78 2.50
CA LEU A 62 -9.61 10.46 2.47
C LEU A 62 -11.04 10.54 3.00
N GLY A 63 -11.99 10.83 2.10
CA GLY A 63 -13.41 10.93 2.43
C GLY A 63 -13.72 12.09 3.38
N HIS A 64 -14.12 11.79 4.60
CA HIS A 64 -14.50 12.78 5.62
C HIS A 64 -13.55 12.80 6.83
N LEU A 65 -12.42 12.11 6.74
CA LEU A 65 -11.47 12.02 7.85
C LEU A 65 -10.76 13.37 8.11
N PRO A 66 -10.38 13.66 9.37
CA PRO A 66 -9.47 14.75 9.67
C PRO A 66 -8.12 14.51 9.01
N GLY A 67 -7.25 15.52 8.94
CA GLY A 67 -5.89 15.32 8.43
C GLY A 67 -5.10 14.32 9.28
N PHE A 68 -4.35 13.42 8.66
CA PHE A 68 -3.56 12.38 9.33
C PHE A 68 -2.31 11.99 8.55
N GLN A 69 -1.39 11.31 9.23
CA GLN A 69 -0.22 10.69 8.63
C GLN A 69 -0.37 9.18 8.68
N GLU A 70 0.08 8.52 7.63
CA GLU A 70 0.07 7.06 7.51
C GLU A 70 1.49 6.57 7.21
N LEU A 71 1.86 5.43 7.80
CA LEU A 71 3.05 4.68 7.47
C LEU A 71 2.64 3.24 7.16
N ILE A 72 2.88 2.79 5.94
CA ILE A 72 2.67 1.39 5.54
C ILE A 72 4.01 0.67 5.41
N ALA A 73 4.01 -0.59 5.84
CA ALA A 73 5.03 -1.56 5.49
C ALA A 73 4.40 -2.65 4.63
N ALA A 74 4.99 -2.89 3.48
CA ALA A 74 4.45 -3.79 2.48
C ALA A 74 5.53 -4.66 1.84
N ILE A 75 5.15 -5.85 1.38
CA ILE A 75 6.03 -6.75 0.63
C ILE A 75 5.60 -6.71 -0.83
N VAL A 76 6.55 -6.58 -1.75
CA VAL A 76 6.26 -6.70 -3.18
C VAL A 76 5.97 -8.17 -3.49
N VAL A 77 4.81 -8.45 -4.08
CA VAL A 77 4.32 -9.79 -4.38
C VAL A 77 4.08 -9.98 -5.87
N ALA A 78 4.11 -11.23 -6.32
CA ALA A 78 3.76 -11.58 -7.68
C ALA A 78 2.31 -11.14 -7.97
N PRO A 79 2.07 -10.35 -9.04
CA PRO A 79 0.73 -9.92 -9.39
C PRO A 79 -0.08 -11.08 -10.00
N ASP A 80 -1.40 -11.05 -9.80
CA ASP A 80 -2.32 -11.91 -10.53
C ASP A 80 -2.53 -11.38 -11.96
N LEU A 81 -1.87 -12.02 -12.91
CA LEU A 81 -1.90 -11.65 -14.33
C LEU A 81 -3.20 -12.08 -15.03
N SER A 82 -4.07 -12.89 -14.40
CA SER A 82 -5.35 -13.31 -14.99
C SER A 82 -6.31 -12.13 -15.18
N ARG A 83 -6.09 -11.03 -14.45
CA ARG A 83 -6.92 -9.82 -14.46
C ARG A 83 -6.38 -8.71 -15.37
N GLY A 84 -5.31 -8.95 -16.14
CA GLY A 84 -4.63 -7.93 -16.92
C GLY A 84 -3.39 -7.38 -16.21
N VAL A 85 -2.99 -6.13 -16.47
CA VAL A 85 -1.65 -5.63 -16.10
C VAL A 85 -1.63 -4.80 -14.81
N PRO A 86 -1.26 -5.41 -13.69
CA PRO A 86 -0.26 -4.85 -12.79
C PRO A 86 1.10 -5.52 -13.07
N LYS A 87 2.14 -4.72 -13.33
CA LYS A 87 3.52 -5.24 -13.44
C LYS A 87 4.13 -5.56 -12.07
N PHE A 88 3.52 -5.05 -11.00
CA PHE A 88 3.89 -5.31 -9.62
C PHE A 88 2.62 -5.23 -8.75
N ALA A 89 2.61 -5.94 -7.64
CA ALA A 89 1.61 -5.80 -6.58
C ALA A 89 2.32 -5.69 -5.23
N MET A 90 1.65 -5.08 -4.24
CA MET A 90 2.17 -4.98 -2.88
C MET A 90 1.15 -5.54 -1.90
N TYR A 91 1.62 -6.30 -0.93
CA TYR A 91 0.84 -6.76 0.21
C TYR A 91 1.22 -5.94 1.45
N VAL A 92 0.30 -5.11 1.94
CA VAL A 92 0.49 -4.32 3.16
C VAL A 92 0.28 -5.24 4.36
N PHE A 93 1.35 -5.53 5.11
CA PHE A 93 1.28 -6.38 6.30
C PHE A 93 1.23 -5.56 7.60
N SER A 94 1.54 -4.26 7.53
CA SER A 94 1.45 -3.35 8.67
C SER A 94 1.09 -1.95 8.21
N LEU A 95 0.18 -1.32 8.95
CA LEU A 95 -0.25 0.05 8.77
C LEU A 95 -0.22 0.76 10.13
N GLY A 96 0.46 1.89 10.18
CA GLY A 96 0.41 2.83 11.29
C GLY A 96 -0.24 4.13 10.84
N SER A 97 -1.04 4.76 11.70
CA SER A 97 -1.64 6.06 11.43
C SER A 97 -1.69 6.91 12.69
N THR A 98 -1.64 8.23 12.51
CA THR A 98 -1.87 9.18 13.61
C THR A 98 -3.35 9.38 13.93
N SER A 99 -4.26 8.75 13.16
CA SER A 99 -5.70 8.77 13.37
C SER A 99 -6.21 7.38 13.75
N GLN A 100 -6.82 7.25 14.92
CA GLN A 100 -7.44 6.00 15.36
C GLN A 100 -8.65 5.65 14.49
N GLU A 101 -9.46 6.64 14.09
CA GLU A 101 -10.59 6.44 13.18
C GLU A 101 -10.15 5.84 11.84
N HIS A 102 -8.99 6.28 11.34
CA HIS A 102 -8.39 5.69 10.15
C HIS A 102 -7.96 4.23 10.39
N LEU A 103 -7.28 3.94 11.51
CA LEU A 103 -6.89 2.57 11.86
C LEU A 103 -8.08 1.63 11.96
N ASP A 104 -9.16 2.09 12.60
CA ASP A 104 -10.39 1.31 12.77
C ASP A 104 -11.05 1.03 11.41
N HIS A 105 -11.13 2.04 10.54
CA HIS A 105 -11.63 1.87 9.18
C HIS A 105 -10.76 0.92 8.34
N SER A 106 -9.43 1.01 8.44
CA SER A 106 -8.52 0.14 7.69
C SER A 106 -8.55 -1.32 8.15
N ALA A 107 -8.92 -1.59 9.40
CA ALA A 107 -9.00 -2.96 9.93
C ALA A 107 -10.19 -3.76 9.39
N ASP A 108 -11.21 -3.08 8.83
CA ASP A 108 -12.40 -3.70 8.27
C ASP A 108 -12.22 -4.22 6.82
N TYR A 109 -11.08 -3.93 6.18
CA TYR A 109 -10.73 -4.30 4.80
C TYR A 109 -9.60 -5.34 4.73
#